data_AF-A0AAV3RIQ9-F1
#
_entry.id   AF-A0AAV3RIQ9-F1
#
_cell.length_a   1.000
_cell.length_b   1.000
_cell.length_c   1.000
_cell.angle_alpha   90.00
_cell.angle_beta   90.00
_cell.angle_gamma   90.00
#
_symmetry.space_group_name_H-M   'P 1'
#
loop_
_entity.id
_entity.type
_entity.pdbx_description
1 polymer ?
#
loop_
_entity_poly.entity_id
_entity_poly.type
_entity_poly.pdbx_seq_one_letter_code
_entity_poly.pdbx_strand_id
1 'polypeptide(L)'
;MLAMGFPQRFIFLLQCRVTKASFSINLNGTMSGWKASGDPEFKFHPRCQQLGITHLSFVDDMIHLASADMASFRIIKETLSLFGDLTGLRFNCSKSMIFFGSTPEATKIAL
;
A
#
# COMPACT_ATOMS: atom_id res chain seq x y z
N MET A 1 -2.80 13.48 0.03
CA MET A 1 -2.31 12.74 -1.17
C MET A 1 -1.32 13.58 -1.97
N LEU A 2 -1.68 14.79 -2.41
CA LEU A 2 -0.76 15.71 -3.11
C LEU A 2 0.38 16.20 -2.21
N ALA A 3 0.07 16.55 -0.96
CA ALA A 3 1.06 16.85 0.08
C ALA A 3 2.00 15.66 0.40
N MET A 4 1.58 14.44 0.06
CA MET A 4 2.40 13.23 0.21
C MET A 4 3.29 12.95 -1.00
N GLY A 5 3.22 13.76 -2.07
CA GLY A 5 4.14 13.67 -3.22
C GLY A 5 3.89 12.45 -4.11
N PHE A 6 2.71 11.85 -3.99
CA PHE A 6 2.33 10.77 -4.87
C PHE A 6 2.10 11.29 -6.30
N PRO A 7 2.37 10.47 -7.33
CA PRO A 7 2.10 10.83 -8.72
C PRO A 7 0.66 11.28 -8.92
N GLN A 8 0.44 12.29 -9.77
CA GLN A 8 -0.92 12.82 -10.03
C GLN A 8 -1.92 11.73 -10.45
N ARG A 9 -1.46 10.70 -11.18
CA ARG A 9 -2.29 9.56 -11.57
C ARG A 9 -2.83 8.77 -10.38
N PHE A 10 -2.02 8.57 -9.33
CA PHE A 10 -2.44 7.91 -8.09
C PHE A 10 -3.48 8.74 -7.34
N ILE A 11 -3.27 10.06 -7.29
CA ILE A 11 -4.21 10.99 -6.65
C ILE A 11 -5.52 11.03 -7.40
N PHE A 12 -5.46 11.04 -8.73
CA PHE A 12 -6.64 11.01 -9.59
C PHE A 12 -7.43 9.70 -9.44
N LEU A 13 -6.75 8.55 -9.34
CA LEU A 13 -7.42 7.25 -9.09
C LEU A 13 -8.18 7.28 -7.77
N LEU A 14 -7.54 7.77 -6.70
CA LEU A 14 -8.19 7.94 -5.41
C LEU A 14 -9.34 8.93 -5.45
N GLN A 15 -9.15 10.11 -6.05
CA GLN A 15 -10.19 11.12 -6.14
C GLN A 15 -11.37 10.66 -6.98
N CYS A 16 -11.15 10.01 -8.13
CA CYS A 16 -12.22 9.48 -8.97
C CYS A 16 -13.05 8.41 -8.28
N ARG A 17 -12.44 7.64 -7.39
CA ARG A 17 -13.15 6.68 -6.58
C ARG A 17 -13.87 7.42 -5.44
N VAL A 18 -13.19 8.24 -4.64
CA VAL A 18 -13.74 8.96 -3.47
C VAL A 18 -14.91 9.88 -3.82
N THR A 19 -14.89 10.51 -4.99
CA THR A 19 -15.96 11.43 -5.43
C THR A 19 -17.18 10.72 -6.02
N LYS A 20 -17.07 9.44 -6.41
CA LYS A 20 -18.14 8.72 -7.11
C LYS A 20 -18.91 7.72 -6.26
N ALA A 21 -18.47 7.36 -5.05
CA ALA A 21 -19.25 6.43 -4.25
C ALA A 21 -19.36 6.80 -2.76
N SER A 22 -20.43 6.28 -2.16
CA SER A 22 -20.87 6.51 -0.78
C SER A 22 -20.18 5.55 0.18
N PHE A 23 -18.88 5.71 0.43
CA PHE A 23 -18.11 4.66 1.11
C PHE A 23 -17.18 5.14 2.24
N SER A 24 -16.82 4.18 3.08
CA SER A 24 -15.87 4.33 4.17
C SER A 24 -14.44 4.09 3.68
N ILE A 25 -13.50 4.94 4.10
CA ILE A 25 -12.06 4.72 3.95
C ILE A 25 -11.60 4.07 5.25
N ASN A 26 -11.04 2.87 5.16
CA ASN A 26 -10.41 2.25 6.33
C ASN A 26 -8.91 2.58 6.36
N LEU A 27 -8.47 3.26 7.42
CA LEU A 27 -7.07 3.55 7.70
C LEU A 27 -6.62 2.61 8.82
N ASN A 28 -5.65 1.75 8.52
CA ASN A 28 -5.10 0.82 9.50
C ASN A 28 -6.16 -0.05 10.21
N GLY A 29 -7.28 -0.35 9.54
CA GLY A 29 -8.37 -1.12 10.15
C GLY A 29 -7.90 -2.42 10.77
N THR A 30 -8.73 -3.03 11.62
CA THR A 30 -8.47 -4.35 12.17
C THR A 30 -8.67 -5.42 11.11
N MET A 31 -7.67 -5.59 10.26
CA MET A 31 -7.28 -6.93 9.81
C MET A 31 -6.46 -7.51 10.95
N SER A 32 -7.08 -8.31 11.82
CA SER A 32 -6.36 -9.15 12.78
C SER A 32 -5.36 -10.02 12.01
N GLY A 33 -4.13 -9.53 11.81
CA GLY A 33 -3.12 -10.20 10.98
C GLY A 33 -2.32 -9.34 9.98
N TRP A 34 -2.40 -7.99 9.94
CA TRP A 34 -1.39 -7.22 9.20
C TRP A 34 -0.03 -7.30 9.90
N LYS A 35 0.69 -8.39 9.60
CA LYS A 35 1.95 -8.78 10.26
C LYS A 35 3.09 -7.83 9.91
N ALA A 36 3.02 -7.19 8.74
CA ALA A 36 4.09 -6.33 8.25
C ALA A 36 4.42 -5.17 9.19
N SER A 37 3.44 -4.50 9.80
CA SER A 37 3.73 -3.38 10.73
C SER A 37 4.40 -3.81 12.03
N GLY A 38 4.30 -5.09 12.41
CA GLY A 38 4.98 -5.66 13.57
C GLY A 38 6.34 -6.28 13.23
N ASP A 39 6.70 -6.34 11.95
CA ASP A 39 7.99 -6.84 11.50
C ASP A 39 9.06 -5.76 11.68
N PRO A 40 10.17 -6.03 12.40
CA PRO A 40 11.20 -5.03 12.64
C PRO A 40 11.92 -4.56 11.36
N GLU A 41 11.86 -5.35 10.28
CA GLU A 41 12.45 -4.98 8.99
C GLU A 41 11.50 -4.15 8.11
N PHE A 42 10.21 -4.09 8.46
CA PHE A 42 9.26 -3.24 7.75
C PHE A 42 9.46 -1.77 8.10
N LYS A 43 9.54 -0.95 7.06
CA LYS A 43 9.67 0.50 7.21
C LYS A 43 8.46 1.19 6.62
N PHE A 44 7.88 2.08 7.43
CA PHE A 44 6.81 2.96 6.97
C PHE A 44 7.28 3.86 5.85
N HIS A 45 6.36 4.23 4.96
CA HIS A 45 6.63 5.32 4.03
C HIS A 45 6.99 6.59 4.83
N PRO A 46 8.04 7.35 4.49
CA PRO A 46 8.55 8.46 5.31
C PRO A 46 7.48 9.49 5.71
N ARG A 47 6.50 9.72 4.82
CA ARG A 47 5.40 10.67 5.06
C ARG A 47 4.19 10.07 5.80
N CYS A 48 4.19 8.77 6.03
CA CYS A 48 3.12 8.04 6.71
C CYS A 48 3.54 7.54 8.09
N GLN A 49 4.84 7.58 8.40
CA GLN A 49 5.42 7.10 9.67
C GLN A 49 4.81 7.79 10.89
N GLN A 50 4.69 9.12 10.88
CA GLN A 50 4.11 9.87 12.00
C GLN A 50 2.64 9.52 12.29
N LEU A 51 1.92 9.10 11.25
CA LEU A 51 0.51 8.70 11.34
C LEU A 51 0.34 7.19 11.50
N GLY A 52 1.43 6.41 11.48
CA GLY A 52 1.41 4.95 11.51
C GLY A 52 0.62 4.32 10.36
N ILE A 53 0.44 5.01 9.23
CA ILE A 53 -0.41 4.52 8.12
C ILE A 53 0.36 3.49 7.29
N THR A 54 -0.21 2.29 7.17
CA THR A 54 0.37 1.17 6.38
C THR A 54 -0.47 0.78 5.19
N HIS A 55 -1.79 0.96 5.25
CA HIS A 55 -2.67 0.63 4.15
C HIS A 55 -3.91 1.53 4.14
N LEU A 56 -4.50 1.63 2.95
CA LEU A 56 -5.73 2.34 2.66
C LEU A 56 -6.61 1.37 1.88
N SER A 57 -7.77 1.02 2.42
CA SER A 57 -8.69 0.09 1.76
C SER A 57 -9.94 0.82 1.32
N PHE A 58 -10.36 0.56 0.08
CA PHE A 58 -11.58 1.07 -0.51
C PHE A 58 -12.26 0.03 -1.41
N VAL A 59 -13.39 -0.52 -0.95
CA VAL A 59 -14.21 -1.55 -1.64
C VAL A 59 -13.35 -2.67 -2.24
N ASP A 60 -13.06 -2.64 -3.53
CA ASP A 60 -12.31 -3.70 -4.23
C ASP A 60 -10.80 -3.39 -4.31
N ASP A 61 -10.40 -2.16 -4.00
CA ASP A 61 -9.03 -1.67 -4.15
C ASP A 61 -8.37 -1.49 -2.77
N MET A 62 -7.20 -2.09 -2.57
CA MET A 62 -6.37 -1.89 -1.38
C MET A 62 -5.00 -1.33 -1.77
N ILE A 63 -4.57 -0.29 -1.08
CA ILE A 63 -3.30 0.40 -1.30
C ILE A 63 -2.42 0.16 -0.09
N HIS A 64 -1.22 -0.38 -0.32
CA HIS A 64 -0.21 -0.54 0.73
C HIS A 64 0.81 0.58 0.62
N LEU A 65 1.19 1.12 1.78
CA LEU A 65 2.11 2.25 1.92
C LEU A 65 3.30 1.81 2.78
N ALA A 66 4.48 1.80 2.18
CA ALA A 66 5.72 1.46 2.85
C ALA A 66 6.89 2.25 2.27
N SER A 67 8.04 2.16 2.93
CA SER A 67 9.31 2.62 2.41
C SER A 67 9.68 1.86 1.14
N ALA A 68 10.33 2.56 0.22
CA ALA A 68 10.81 1.97 -1.03
C ALA A 68 12.14 1.25 -0.78
N ASP A 69 12.08 0.10 -0.13
CA ASP A 69 13.21 -0.79 0.08
C ASP A 69 12.80 -2.27 -0.04
N MET A 70 13.80 -3.12 -0.32
CA MET A 70 13.57 -4.53 -0.60
C MET A 70 12.98 -5.30 0.58
N ALA A 71 13.31 -4.91 1.82
CA ALA A 71 12.79 -5.59 3.01
C ALA A 71 11.28 -5.33 3.13
N SER A 72 10.87 -4.06 3.10
CA SER A 72 9.47 -3.67 3.16
C SER A 72 8.65 -4.28 2.02
N PHE A 73 9.20 -4.32 0.80
CA PHE A 73 8.53 -4.92 -0.35
C PHE A 73 8.35 -6.44 -0.20
N ARG A 74 9.38 -7.16 0.27
CA ARG A 74 9.29 -8.60 0.55
C ARG A 74 8.22 -8.90 1.58
N ILE A 75 8.21 -8.17 2.68
CA ILE A 75 7.24 -8.35 3.77
C ILE A 75 5.81 -8.13 3.27
N ILE A 76 5.57 -7.08 2.47
CA ILE A 76 4.26 -6.87 1.84
C ILE A 76 3.91 -8.07 0.96
N LYS A 77 4.81 -8.49 0.07
CA LYS A 77 4.55 -9.60 -0.85
C LYS A 77 4.24 -10.91 -0.13
N GLU A 78 4.99 -11.23 0.92
CA GLU A 78 4.78 -12.42 1.75
C GLU A 78 3.46 -12.35 2.52
N THR A 79 3.16 -11.20 3.12
CA THR A 79 1.89 -10.98 3.82
C THR A 79 0.70 -11.14 2.88
N LEU A 80 0.81 -10.61 1.65
CA LEU A 80 -0.21 -10.75 0.62
C LEU A 80 -0.35 -12.18 0.11
N SER A 81 0.76 -12.92 -0.03
CA SER A 81 0.74 -14.34 -0.38
C SER A 81 0.04 -15.16 0.69
N LEU A 82 0.42 -14.98 1.95
CA LEU A 82 -0.20 -15.67 3.09
C LEU A 82 -1.70 -15.35 3.17
N PHE A 83 -2.08 -14.09 2.99
CA PHE A 83 -3.49 -13.70 2.94
C PHE A 83 -4.24 -14.43 1.83
N GLY A 84 -3.64 -14.52 0.63
CA GLY A 84 -4.22 -15.25 -0.48
C GLY A 84 -4.37 -16.75 -0.22
N ASP A 85 -3.41 -17.36 0.47
CA ASP A 85 -3.45 -18.78 0.82
C ASP A 85 -4.50 -19.09 1.89
N LEU A 86 -4.72 -18.18 2.84
CA LEU A 86 -5.73 -18.33 3.88
C LEU A 86 -7.16 -18.07 3.38
N THR A 87 -7.32 -17.12 2.45
CA THR A 87 -8.66 -16.69 1.98
C THR A 87 -9.08 -17.35 0.67
N GLY A 88 -8.14 -17.98 -0.05
CA GLY A 88 -8.35 -18.43 -1.43
C GLY A 88 -8.36 -17.30 -2.46
N LEU A 89 -8.16 -16.04 -2.05
CA LEU A 89 -8.08 -14.91 -2.95
C LEU A 89 -6.71 -14.87 -3.65
N ARG A 90 -6.70 -14.37 -4.88
CA ARG A 90 -5.48 -14.19 -5.67
C ARG A 90 -5.36 -12.75 -6.13
N PHE A 91 -4.17 -12.16 -5.99
CA PHE A 91 -3.90 -10.83 -6.53
C PHE A 91 -4.00 -10.85 -8.03
N ASN A 92 -4.75 -9.89 -8.57
CA ASN A 92 -4.80 -9.69 -10.00
C ASN A 92 -3.62 -8.82 -10.44
N CYS A 93 -2.49 -9.45 -10.78
CA CYS A 93 -1.29 -8.75 -11.24
C CYS A 93 -1.54 -7.82 -12.45
N SER A 94 -2.56 -8.09 -13.28
CA SER A 94 -2.90 -7.20 -14.41
C SER A 94 -3.58 -5.89 -14.00
N LYS A 95 -4.15 -5.85 -12.78
CA LYS A 95 -4.82 -4.67 -12.22
C LYS A 95 -4.02 -4.02 -11.07
N SER A 96 -3.06 -4.72 -10.50
CA SER A 96 -2.17 -4.20 -9.46
C SER A 96 -1.09 -3.28 -10.05
N MET A 97 -0.76 -2.21 -9.35
CA MET A 97 0.25 -1.24 -9.76
C MET A 97 1.12 -0.84 -8.57
N ILE A 98 2.40 -0.58 -8.82
CA ILE A 98 3.34 -0.03 -7.85
C ILE A 98 3.59 1.44 -8.19
N PHE A 99 3.53 2.31 -7.18
CA PHE A 99 3.82 3.74 -7.33
C PHE A 99 4.96 4.12 -6.40
N PHE A 100 5.98 4.78 -6.96
CA PHE A 100 7.11 5.29 -6.20
C PHE A 100 6.93 6.79 -5.94
N GLY A 101 7.03 7.20 -4.68
CA GLY A 101 6.98 8.59 -4.24
C GLY A 101 8.35 9.04 -3.75
N SER A 102 8.91 10.09 -4.35
CA SER A 102 10.21 10.67 -3.93
C SER A 102 11.35 9.64 -3.76
N THR A 103 11.35 8.58 -4.57
CA THR A 103 12.34 7.50 -4.52
C THR A 103 13.44 7.71 -5.57
N PRO A 104 14.73 7.48 -5.26
CA PRO A 104 15.81 7.51 -6.25
C PRO A 104 15.61 6.50 -7.38
N GLU A 105 16.02 6.84 -8.60
CA GLU A 105 15.79 5.98 -9.78
C GLU A 105 16.46 4.60 -9.65
N ALA A 106 17.67 4.55 -9.10
CA ALA A 106 18.38 3.30 -8.84
C ALA A 106 17.57 2.34 -7.95
N THR A 107 16.86 2.87 -6.96
CA THR A 107 16.01 2.08 -6.06
C THR A 107 14.75 1.58 -6.76
N LYS A 108 14.17 2.36 -7.69
CA LYS A 108 13.01 1.93 -8.47
C LYS A 108 13.32 0.77 -9.41
N ILE A 109 14.52 0.76 -10.00
CA ILE A 109 14.98 -0.30 -10.91
C ILE A 109 15.28 -1.60 -10.13
N ALA A 110 15.71 -1.47 -8.87
CA ALA A 110 16.08 -2.60 -8.03
C ALA A 110 14.90 -3.32 -7.36
N LEU A 111 13.72 -2.69 -7.32
CA LEU A 111 12.48 -3.21 -6.71
C LEU A 111 11.57 -3.87 -7.75
#